data_AF-A0A0W8G5I2-F1
#
_entry.id   AF-A0A0W8G5I2-F1
#
_cell.length_a   1.000
_cell.length_b   1.000
_cell.length_c   1.000
_cell.angle_alpha   90.00
_cell.angle_beta   90.00
_cell.angle_gamma   90.00
#
_symmetry.space_group_name_H-M   'P 1'
#
loop_
_entity.id
_entity.type
_entity.pdbx_description
1 polymer ?
#
loop_
_entity_poly.entity_id
_entity_poly.type
_entity_poly.pdbx_seq_one_letter_code
_entity_poly.pdbx_strand_id
1 'polypeptide(L)' 'MCVICRGRFPKAGLSRYVDRSRATGGPAQAETAPPHLVHDARMRMDGRGVYVCDNPICREKFKKFAGRGRKR' A
#
# COMPACT_ATOMS: atom_id res chain seq x y z
N MET A 1 8.41 -7.51 -2.83
CA MET A 1 7.47 -8.04 -3.84
C MET A 1 6.30 -7.08 -3.97
N CYS A 2 5.94 -6.67 -5.19
CA CYS A 2 4.78 -5.80 -5.42
C CYS A 2 3.46 -6.55 -5.13
N VAL A 3 2.51 -5.92 -4.46
CA VAL A 3 1.21 -6.51 -4.12
C VAL A 3 0.28 -6.63 -5.34
N ILE A 4 0.53 -5.83 -6.37
CA ILE A 4 -0.27 -5.79 -7.60
C ILE A 4 0.25 -6.79 -8.64
N CYS A 5 1.45 -6.59 -9.17
CA CYS A 5 2.00 -7.45 -10.23
C CYS A 5 2.74 -8.68 -9.71
N ARG A 6 2.90 -8.83 -8.38
CA ARG A 6 3.68 -9.91 -7.73
C ARG A 6 5.14 -10.01 -8.16
N GLY A 7 5.65 -9.04 -8.93
CA GLY A 7 7.06 -8.94 -9.30
C GLY A 7 7.97 -8.79 -8.08
N ARG A 8 9.18 -9.34 -8.20
CA ARG A 8 10.26 -9.16 -7.24
C ARG A 8 11.07 -7.92 -7.67
N PHE A 9 11.25 -7.00 -6.74
CA PHE A 9 11.94 -5.74 -6.95
C PHE A 9 12.89 -5.51 -5.78
N PRO A 10 14.00 -4.76 -5.98
CA PRO A 10 14.83 -4.32 -4.87
C PRO A 10 14.00 -3.51 -3.87
N LYS A 11 14.37 -3.55 -2.58
CA LYS A 11 13.62 -2.85 -1.52
C LYS A 11 13.48 -1.34 -1.78
N ALA A 12 14.49 -0.74 -2.40
CA ALA A 12 14.48 0.67 -2.79
C ALA A 12 13.45 1.01 -3.88
N GLY A 13 13.08 0.05 -4.74
CA GLY A 13 12.05 0.22 -5.80
C GLY A 13 10.64 -0.17 -5.35
N LEU A 14 10.40 -0.20 -4.03
CA LEU A 14 9.12 -0.55 -3.44
C LEU A 14 8.71 0.49 -2.41
N SER A 15 7.55 1.12 -2.61
CA SER A 15 6.91 1.94 -1.59
C SER A 15 6.11 1.05 -0.64
N ARG A 16 6.38 1.17 0.66
CA ARG A 16 5.64 0.49 1.73
C ARG A 16 4.40 1.30 2.08
N TYR A 17 3.28 0.63 2.23
CA TYR A 17 2.04 1.19 2.78
C TYR A 17 1.57 0.29 3.91
N VAL A 18 1.03 0.86 4.98
CA VAL A 18 0.55 0.10 6.14
C VAL A 18 -0.96 0.19 6.22
N ASP A 19 -1.60 -0.97 6.39
CA ASP A 19 -3.03 -1.07 6.61
C ASP A 19 -3.40 -0.60 8.01
N ARG A 20 -4.18 0.48 8.08
CA ARG A 20 -4.73 1.06 9.31
C ARG A 20 -6.24 0.91 9.40
N SER A 21 -6.86 0.01 8.64
CA SER A 21 -8.32 -0.25 8.71
C SER A 21 -8.85 -0.60 10.10
N ARG A 22 -7.99 -1.01 11.04
CA ARG A 22 -8.34 -1.26 12.45
C ARG A 22 -8.09 -0.09 13.40
N ALA A 23 -7.43 0.98 12.93
CA ALA A 23 -7.23 2.19 13.71
C ALA A 23 -8.38 3.15 13.41
N THR A 24 -9.38 3.16 14.27
CA THR A 24 -10.46 4.16 14.28
C THR A 24 -9.84 5.56 14.36
N GLY A 25 -9.93 6.32 13.27
CA GLY A 25 -9.44 7.69 13.20
C GLY A 25 -7.97 7.81 12.76
N GLY A 26 -7.78 8.08 11.47
CA GLY A 26 -6.51 8.52 10.91
C GLY A 26 -6.78 9.43 9.71
N PRO A 27 -5.99 10.50 9.53
CA PRO A 27 -6.30 11.55 8.57
C PRO A 27 -6.40 10.98 7.16
N ALA A 28 -7.40 11.47 6.41
CA ALA A 28 -7.60 11.17 5.00
C ALA A 28 -6.29 11.40 4.24
N GLN A 29 -5.74 10.33 3.65
CA GLN A 29 -4.50 10.41 2.90
C GLN A 29 -4.76 10.36 1.40
N ALA A 30 -4.07 11.30 0.73
CA ALA A 30 -3.73 11.44 -0.69
C ALA A 30 -4.37 10.47 -1.70
N GLU A 31 -4.89 11.03 -2.80
CA GLU A 31 -5.48 10.36 -3.99
C GLU A 31 -4.62 9.25 -4.64
N THR A 32 -3.40 9.06 -4.17
CA THR A 32 -2.42 8.08 -4.67
C THR A 32 -2.53 6.71 -4.00
N ALA A 33 -3.30 6.56 -2.90
CA ALA A 33 -3.46 5.29 -2.19
C ALA A 33 -4.90 5.06 -1.70
N PRO A 34 -5.32 3.80 -1.46
CA PRO A 34 -6.59 3.50 -0.84
C PRO A 34 -6.72 4.15 0.55
N PRO A 35 -7.92 4.58 0.97
CA PRO A 35 -8.12 5.34 2.20
C PRO A 35 -7.73 4.60 3.50
N HIS A 36 -7.63 3.27 3.45
CA HIS A 36 -7.21 2.44 4.58
C HIS A 36 -5.69 2.18 4.63
N LEU A 37 -4.93 2.68 3.64
CA LEU A 37 -3.49 2.47 3.51
C LEU A 37 -2.74 3.78 3.67
N VAL A 38 -1.77 3.78 4.59
CA VAL A 38 -0.91 4.93 4.90
C VAL A 38 0.47 4.71 4.30
N HIS A 39 1.01 5.71 3.58
CA HIS A 39 2.36 5.59 3.01
C HIS A 39 3.43 5.60 4.12
N ASP A 40 4.27 4.56 4.17
CA ASP A 40 5.37 4.44 5.11
C ASP A 40 6.72 4.68 4.44
N ALA A 41 7.03 5.94 4.16
CA ALA A 41 8.29 6.33 3.53
C ALA A 41 9.52 5.89 4.35
N ARG A 42 9.43 5.85 5.68
CA ARG A 42 10.55 5.51 6.57
C ARG A 42 10.61 4.03 6.92
N MET A 43 9.59 3.24 6.54
CA MET A 43 9.44 1.83 6.89
C MET A 43 9.50 1.57 8.41
N ARG A 44 8.92 2.47 9.22
CA ARG A 44 8.96 2.40 10.69
C ARG A 44 7.59 2.20 11.33
N MET A 45 6.49 2.24 10.57
CA MET A 45 5.16 2.12 11.15
C MET A 45 4.81 0.67 11.48
N ASP A 46 4.24 0.47 12.66
CA ASP A 46 3.70 -0.82 13.08
C ASP A 46 2.44 -1.18 12.29
N GLY A 47 2.22 -2.48 12.11
CA GLY A 47 1.05 -3.04 11.41
C GLY A 47 1.40 -3.78 10.12
N ARG A 48 0.35 -4.25 9.43
CA ARG A 48 0.51 -5.07 8.23
C ARG A 48 0.88 -4.19 7.02
N GLY A 49 2.14 -4.30 6.61
CA GLY A 49 2.66 -3.60 5.44
C GLY A 49 2.38 -4.33 4.12
N VAL A 50 1.98 -3.59 3.09
CA VAL A 50 1.99 -3.99 1.69
C VAL A 50 3.00 -3.13 0.92
N TYR A 51 3.50 -3.65 -0.20
CA TYR A 51 4.50 -2.96 -1.02
C TYR A 51 4.00 -2.82 -2.45
N VAL A 52 4.18 -1.66 -3.07
CA VAL A 52 3.86 -1.42 -4.49
C VAL A 52 5.11 -0.90 -5.20
N CYS A 53 5.33 -1.34 -6.44
CA CYS A 53 6.43 -0.83 -7.27
C CYS A 53 6.06 0.47 -7.97
N ASP A 54 7.06 1.14 -8.55
CA ASP A 54 6.90 2.43 -9.23
C ASP A 54 6.30 2.33 -10.64
N ASN A 55 5.95 1.12 -11.10
CA ASN A 55 5.27 0.97 -12.38
C ASN A 55 3.92 1.73 -12.35
N PRO A 56 3.67 2.66 -13.29
CA PRO A 56 2.45 3.47 -13.32
C PRO A 56 1.17 2.63 -13.34
N ILE A 57 1.17 1.50 -14.05
CA ILE A 57 0.03 0.57 -14.12
C ILE A 57 -0.26 -0.03 -12.74
N CYS A 58 0.80 -0.35 -11.98
CA CYS A 58 0.63 -0.84 -10.61
C CYS A 58 0.12 0.24 -9.67
N ARG A 59 0.58 1.49 -9.82
CA ARG A 59 0.11 2.63 -9.03
C ARG A 59 -1.38 2.91 -9.26
N GLU A 60 -1.83 2.93 -10.50
CA GLU A 60 -3.25 3.13 -10.82
C GLU A 60 -4.13 2.01 -10.27
N LYS A 61 -3.71 0.74 -10.44
CA LYS A 61 -4.41 -0.41 -9.85
C LYS A 61 -4.40 -0.36 -8.32
N PHE A 62 -3.32 0.15 -7.73
CA PHE A 62 -3.17 0.25 -6.29
C PHE A 62 -4.16 1.23 -5.65
N LYS A 63 -4.55 2.32 -6.33
CA LYS A 63 -5.61 3.23 -5.84
C LYS A 63 -6.93 2.50 -5.51
N LYS A 64 -7.24 1.43 -6.24
CA LYS A 64 -8.46 0.61 -6.07
C LYS A 64 -8.24 -0.66 -5.24
N PHE A 65 -7.04 -0.84 -4.68
CA PHE A 65 -6.68 -2.05 -3.96
C PHE A 65 -7.40 -2.14 -2.60
N ALA A 66 -8.15 -3.23 -2.36
CA ALA A 66 -8.99 -3.40 -1.16
C ALA A 66 -8.29 -4.14 0.01
N GLY A 67 -7.03 -4.52 -0.15
CA GLY A 67 -6.27 -5.30 0.83
C GLY A 67 -6.07 -6.77 0.45
N ARG A 68 -5.10 -7.42 1.10
CA ARG A 68 -4.87 -8.88 0.97
C ARG A 68 -5.88 -9.63 1.86
N GLY A 69 -7.03 -9.98 1.28
CA GLY A 69 -7.98 -10.90 1.92
C GLY A 69 -9.42 -10.40 2.06
N ARG A 70 -9.77 -9.22 1.53
CA ARG A 70 -11.19 -8.89 1.34
C ARG A 70 -11.67 -9.59 0.07
N LYS A 71 -12.19 -10.82 0.25
CA LYS A 71 -13.12 -11.43 -0.70
C LYS A 71 -14.26 -10.42 -0.86
N ARG A 72 -14.45 -9.88 -2.08
CA ARG A 72 -15.71 -9.23 -2.41
C ARG A 72 -16.82 -10.26 -2.33
#